data_AF-A0A928U3F1-F1
#
_entry.id   AF-A0A928U3F1-F1
#
_cell.length_a   1.000
_cell.length_b   1.000
_cell.length_c   1.000
_cell.angle_alpha   90.00
_cell.angle_beta   90.00
_cell.angle_gamma   90.00
#
_symmetry.space_group_name_H-M   'P 1'
#
loop_
_entity.id
_entity.type
_entity.pdbx_description
1 polymer ?
#
loop_
_entity_poly.entity_id
_entity_poly.type
_entity_poly.pdbx_seq_one_letter_code
_entity_poly.pdbx_strand_id
1 'polypeptide(L)'
;MFIHQAIREVVQKVNHTGQNISFLSSYLLLITTWSIIFILLAAFTEGWLAPWDTRPFRPPEGTWERTVNDFFEGSPGSLLPASLIVTMSLASYLYGKVKKQSDGVNLTWVFAILNLLFIILIVPLSAWARQLPYKWLPQSVSTTNFGYQFTWPAIITITIMAITLITAQIITVLRHPKCSDE
;
A
#
# COMPACT_ATOMS: atom_id res chain seq x y z
N MET A 1 -29.29 -31.40 34.76
CA MET A 1 -29.73 -30.49 33.67
C MET A 1 -29.10 -29.10 33.80
N PHE A 2 -29.12 -28.45 34.97
CA PHE A 2 -28.53 -27.11 35.21
C PHE A 2 -27.06 -26.94 34.81
N ILE A 3 -26.18 -27.89 35.13
CA ILE A 3 -24.73 -27.79 34.82
C ILE A 3 -24.48 -27.66 33.31
N HIS A 4 -25.25 -28.38 32.50
CA HIS A 4 -25.07 -28.36 31.04
C HIS A 4 -25.49 -27.02 30.42
N GLN A 5 -26.51 -26.36 30.97
CA GLN A 5 -26.92 -25.03 30.53
C GLN A 5 -25.89 -23.97 30.91
N ALA A 6 -25.39 -23.99 32.16
CA ALA A 6 -24.36 -23.06 32.61
C ALA A 6 -23.08 -23.15 31.77
N ILE A 7 -22.65 -24.37 31.40
CA ILE A 7 -21.48 -24.56 30.51
C ILE A 7 -21.73 -23.96 29.13
N ARG A 8 -22.92 -24.14 28.53
CA ARG A 8 -23.24 -23.56 27.22
C ARG A 8 -23.20 -22.04 27.24
N GLU A 9 -23.76 -21.40 28.28
CA GLU A 9 -23.76 -19.94 28.42
C GLU A 9 -22.35 -19.37 28.55
N VAL A 10 -21.48 -20.01 29.35
CA VAL A 10 -20.07 -19.59 29.49
C VAL A 10 -19.33 -19.72 28.16
N VAL A 11 -19.48 -20.84 27.44
CA VAL A 11 -18.85 -21.07 26.14
C VAL A 11 -19.32 -20.04 25.11
N GLN A 12 -20.62 -19.76 25.04
CA GLN A 12 -21.17 -18.75 24.13
C GLN A 12 -20.61 -17.36 24.43
N LYS A 13 -20.51 -16.96 25.71
CA LYS A 13 -19.95 -15.67 26.11
C LYS A 13 -18.47 -15.54 25.77
N VAL A 14 -17.68 -16.59 25.99
CA VAL A 14 -16.25 -16.63 25.62
C VAL A 14 -16.09 -16.52 24.10
N ASN A 15 -16.89 -17.26 23.33
CA ASN A 15 -16.85 -17.20 21.87
C ASN A 15 -17.19 -15.81 21.33
N HIS A 16 -18.24 -15.17 21.87
CA HIS A 16 -18.63 -13.82 21.48
C HIS A 16 -17.53 -12.78 21.81
N THR A 17 -16.89 -12.91 22.97
CA THR A 17 -15.79 -12.03 23.37
C THR A 17 -14.59 -12.20 22.44
N GLY A 18 -14.22 -13.44 22.11
CA GLY A 18 -13.13 -13.74 21.17
C GLY A 18 -13.41 -13.21 19.76
N GLN A 19 -14.64 -13.34 19.27
CA GLN A 19 -15.07 -12.78 17.98
C GLN A 19 -14.94 -11.25 17.95
N ASN A 20 -15.38 -10.56 19.00
CA ASN A 20 -15.27 -9.10 19.09
C ASN A 20 -13.82 -8.61 19.08
N ILE A 21 -12.91 -9.29 19.81
CA ILE A 21 -11.49 -8.95 19.85
C ILE A 21 -10.83 -9.19 18.48
N SER A 22 -11.13 -10.32 17.83
CA SER A 22 -10.62 -10.63 16.48
C SER A 22 -11.12 -9.62 15.45
N PHE A 23 -12.39 -9.22 15.55
CA PHE A 23 -12.95 -8.16 14.72
C PHE A 23 -12.19 -6.86 14.91
N LEU A 24 -12.12 -6.33 16.14
CA LEU A 24 -11.47 -5.05 16.44
C LEU A 24 -10.00 -5.03 16.02
N SER A 25 -9.25 -6.09 16.32
CA SER A 25 -7.82 -6.19 15.95
C SER A 25 -7.61 -6.16 14.43
N SER A 26 -8.48 -6.80 13.65
CA SER A 26 -8.39 -6.78 12.19
C SER A 26 -8.59 -5.38 11.59
N TYR A 27 -9.54 -4.59 12.11
CA TYR A 27 -9.76 -3.21 11.64
C TYR A 27 -8.63 -2.28 12.04
N LEU A 28 -8.15 -2.39 13.28
CA LEU A 28 -7.02 -1.60 13.74
C LEU A 28 -5.78 -1.87 12.88
N LEU A 29 -5.50 -3.14 12.57
CA LEU A 29 -4.41 -3.50 11.68
C LEU A 29 -4.62 -2.95 10.26
N LEU A 30 -5.83 -3.04 9.70
CA LEU A 30 -6.14 -2.51 8.37
C LEU A 30 -5.91 -0.99 8.29
N ILE A 31 -6.47 -0.22 9.25
CA ILE A 31 -6.31 1.24 9.30
C ILE A 31 -4.84 1.62 9.49
N THR A 32 -4.14 0.91 10.39
CA THR A 32 -2.71 1.13 10.64
C THR A 32 -1.89 0.90 9.38
N THR A 33 -2.13 -0.21 8.67
CA THR A 33 -1.40 -0.51 7.44
C THR A 33 -1.68 0.48 6.31
N TRP A 34 -2.92 0.97 6.16
CA TRP A 34 -3.21 2.07 5.22
C TRP A 34 -2.46 3.36 5.59
N SER A 35 -2.44 3.71 6.87
CA SER A 35 -1.74 4.92 7.34
C SER A 35 -0.23 4.82 7.09
N ILE A 36 0.37 3.64 7.35
CA ILE A 36 1.79 3.39 7.07
C ILE A 36 2.06 3.45 5.56
N ILE A 37 1.24 2.83 4.72
CA ILE A 37 1.38 2.90 3.25
C ILE A 37 1.31 4.35 2.77
N PHE A 38 0.36 5.13 3.30
CA PHE A 38 0.22 6.55 2.95
C PHE A 38 1.50 7.33 3.26
N ILE A 39 1.99 7.23 4.49
CA ILE A 39 3.19 7.96 4.95
C ILE A 39 4.43 7.51 4.16
N LEU A 40 4.61 6.21 3.96
CA LEU A 40 5.75 5.67 3.21
C LEU A 40 5.74 6.15 1.75
N LEU A 41 4.60 6.07 1.07
CA LEU A 41 4.51 6.49 -0.34
C LEU A 41 4.63 8.01 -0.50
N ALA A 42 4.13 8.80 0.44
CA ALA A 42 4.34 10.25 0.44
C ALA A 42 5.83 10.59 0.59
N ALA A 43 6.51 9.96 1.56
CA ALA A 43 7.95 10.14 1.78
C ALA A 43 8.79 9.69 0.56
N PHE A 44 8.44 8.58 -0.09
CA PHE A 44 9.12 8.15 -1.31
C PHE A 44 8.85 9.08 -2.49
N THR A 45 7.64 9.65 -2.59
CA THR A 45 7.30 10.61 -3.63
C THR A 45 8.20 11.83 -3.53
N GLU A 46 8.30 12.47 -2.37
CA GLU A 46 9.19 13.63 -2.19
C GLU A 46 10.66 13.26 -2.46
N GLY A 47 11.14 12.18 -1.83
CA GLY A 47 12.56 11.82 -1.94
C GLY A 47 13.00 11.37 -3.34
N TRP A 48 12.09 10.87 -4.18
CA TRP A 48 12.45 10.23 -5.45
C TRP A 48 11.88 10.93 -6.68
N LEU A 49 10.70 11.53 -6.55
CA LEU A 49 10.07 12.32 -7.61
C LEU A 49 10.45 13.80 -7.54
N ALA A 50 10.97 14.29 -6.41
CA ALA A 50 11.62 15.60 -6.29
C ALA A 50 13.09 15.49 -5.81
N PRO A 51 13.97 14.76 -6.53
CA PRO A 51 15.29 14.40 -6.03
C PRO A 51 16.25 15.60 -5.88
N TRP A 52 15.91 16.76 -6.44
CA TRP A 52 16.74 17.97 -6.39
C TRP A 52 16.42 18.90 -5.23
N ASP A 53 15.39 18.62 -4.43
CA ASP A 53 15.01 19.51 -3.34
C ASP A 53 16.14 19.66 -2.29
N THR A 54 16.85 18.55 -2.04
CA THR A 54 17.99 18.46 -1.11
C THR A 54 19.36 18.69 -1.76
N ARG A 55 19.42 19.12 -3.03
CA ARG A 55 20.66 19.23 -3.80
C ARG A 55 21.01 20.69 -4.11
N PRO A 56 22.31 21.04 -4.14
CA PRO A 56 22.76 22.41 -4.40
C PRO A 56 22.52 22.87 -5.85
N PHE A 57 22.33 21.92 -6.78
CA PHE A 57 22.08 22.21 -8.19
C PHE A 57 20.73 21.63 -8.60
N ARG A 58 19.83 22.50 -9.07
CA ARG A 58 18.52 22.15 -9.65
C ARG A 58 18.60 22.37 -11.18
N PRO A 59 17.85 21.59 -11.99
CA PRO A 59 17.72 21.87 -13.43
C PRO A 59 17.19 23.30 -13.66
N PRO A 60 17.56 23.96 -14.77
CA PRO A 60 17.04 25.29 -15.11
C PRO A 60 15.51 25.32 -15.18
N GLU A 61 14.91 26.49 -14.96
CA GLU A 61 13.48 26.70 -15.17
C GLU A 61 13.09 26.45 -16.63
N GLY A 62 11.89 25.91 -16.85
CA GLY A 62 11.37 25.58 -18.16
C GLY A 62 11.80 24.21 -18.71
N THR A 63 12.70 23.47 -18.04
CA THR A 63 12.93 22.06 -18.40
C THR A 63 11.82 21.15 -17.85
N TRP A 64 11.62 20.01 -18.49
CA TRP A 64 10.62 19.03 -18.03
C TRP A 64 11.01 18.45 -16.67
N GLU A 65 12.31 18.27 -16.40
CA GLU A 65 12.82 17.76 -15.13
C GLU A 65 12.45 18.70 -13.97
N ARG A 66 12.64 20.00 -14.18
CA ARG A 66 12.27 21.03 -13.20
C ARG A 66 10.76 21.04 -12.97
N THR A 67 9.98 20.98 -14.04
CA THR A 67 8.51 20.97 -13.97
C THR A 67 7.98 19.77 -13.18
N VAL A 68 8.52 18.56 -13.41
CA VAL A 68 8.10 17.35 -12.69
C VAL A 68 8.56 17.43 -11.22
N ASN A 69 9.79 17.85 -10.95
CA ASN A 69 10.27 18.04 -9.58
C ASN A 69 9.36 18.99 -8.80
N ASP A 70 9.06 20.16 -9.36
CA ASP A 70 8.30 21.21 -8.67
C ASP A 70 6.85 20.79 -8.40
N PHE A 71 6.28 19.94 -9.26
CA PHE A 71 4.98 19.33 -9.01
C PHE A 71 4.98 18.43 -7.77
N PHE A 72 6.04 17.64 -7.56
CA PHE A 72 6.13 16.68 -6.45
C PHE A 72 6.85 17.22 -5.20
N GLU A 73 7.43 18.43 -5.25
CA GLU A 73 8.14 19.07 -4.13
C GLU A 73 7.21 19.41 -2.95
N GLY A 74 5.89 19.53 -3.19
CA GLY A 74 4.94 19.83 -2.13
C GLY A 74 3.50 19.36 -2.38
N SER A 75 2.62 19.69 -1.44
CA SER A 75 1.19 19.40 -1.55
C SER A 75 0.55 20.24 -2.67
N PRO A 76 -0.35 19.65 -3.49
CA PRO A 76 -0.92 18.31 -3.37
C PRO A 76 -0.10 17.20 -4.07
N GLY A 77 0.87 17.55 -4.90
CA GLY A 77 1.57 16.59 -5.76
C GLY A 77 2.30 15.49 -4.99
N SER A 78 2.97 15.83 -3.89
CA SER A 78 3.68 14.86 -3.05
C SER A 78 2.75 13.81 -2.41
N LEU A 79 1.47 14.15 -2.21
CA LEU A 79 0.47 13.29 -1.58
C LEU A 79 -0.36 12.49 -2.59
N LEU A 80 -0.35 12.87 -3.87
CA LEU A 80 -1.22 12.29 -4.89
C LEU A 80 -1.01 10.77 -5.07
N PRO A 81 0.22 10.25 -5.25
CA PRO A 81 0.43 8.81 -5.41
C PRO A 81 -0.04 8.00 -4.19
N ALA A 82 0.30 8.46 -2.98
CA ALA A 82 -0.11 7.82 -1.73
C ALA A 82 -1.64 7.79 -1.58
N SER A 83 -2.28 8.94 -1.81
CA SER A 83 -3.74 9.09 -1.73
C SER A 83 -4.45 8.18 -2.72
N LEU A 84 -3.95 8.10 -3.97
CA LEU A 84 -4.52 7.26 -5.01
C LEU A 84 -4.52 5.79 -4.61
N ILE A 85 -3.37 5.26 -4.16
CA ILE A 85 -3.23 3.86 -3.76
C ILE A 85 -4.13 3.51 -2.57
N VAL A 86 -4.12 4.32 -1.51
CA VAL A 86 -4.96 4.08 -0.33
C VAL A 86 -6.44 4.19 -0.68
N THR A 87 -6.84 5.15 -1.51
CA THR A 87 -8.23 5.30 -1.95
C THR A 87 -8.69 4.13 -2.81
N MET A 88 -7.87 3.66 -3.75
CA MET A 88 -8.18 2.46 -4.55
C MET A 88 -8.32 1.20 -3.69
N SER A 89 -7.45 1.05 -2.67
CA SER A 89 -7.52 -0.04 -1.71
C SER A 89 -8.81 0.04 -0.87
N LEU A 90 -9.14 1.22 -0.34
CA LEU A 90 -10.37 1.47 0.41
C LEU A 90 -11.62 1.20 -0.44
N ALA A 91 -11.66 1.71 -1.67
CA ALA A 91 -12.77 1.50 -2.59
C ALA A 91 -12.98 0.01 -2.89
N SER A 92 -11.89 -0.73 -3.14
CA SER A 92 -11.94 -2.18 -3.37
C SER A 92 -12.46 -2.93 -2.13
N TYR A 93 -11.99 -2.53 -0.94
CA TYR A 93 -12.45 -3.10 0.33
C TYR A 93 -13.95 -2.88 0.56
N LEU A 94 -14.42 -1.63 0.39
CA LEU A 94 -15.83 -1.26 0.56
C LEU A 94 -16.72 -1.98 -0.45
N TYR A 95 -16.30 -2.03 -1.73
CA TYR A 95 -17.01 -2.79 -2.75
C TYR A 95 -17.12 -4.28 -2.38
N GLY A 96 -16.05 -4.87 -1.86
CA GLY A 96 -16.07 -6.25 -1.38
C GLY A 96 -17.00 -6.47 -0.19
N LYS A 97 -17.07 -5.52 0.76
CA LYS A 97 -17.99 -5.59 1.90
C LYS A 97 -19.46 -5.49 1.50
N VAL A 98 -19.79 -4.60 0.56
CA VAL A 98 -21.16 -4.46 0.04
C VAL A 98 -21.58 -5.72 -0.73
N LYS A 99 -20.67 -6.30 -1.52
CA LYS A 99 -20.99 -7.49 -2.34
C LYS A 99 -21.06 -8.80 -1.53
N LYS A 100 -20.31 -8.92 -0.43
CA LYS A 100 -20.17 -10.19 0.32
C LYS A 100 -20.77 -10.08 1.72
N GLN A 101 -22.09 -10.10 1.79
CA GLN A 101 -22.79 -9.98 3.07
C GLN A 101 -22.68 -11.24 3.95
N SER A 102 -22.20 -12.40 3.44
CA SER A 102 -22.36 -13.69 4.13
C SER A 102 -21.19 -14.70 4.15
N ASP A 103 -20.06 -14.48 3.48
CA ASP A 103 -19.01 -15.52 3.40
C ASP A 103 -17.94 -15.37 4.49
N GLY A 104 -17.70 -16.44 5.24
CA GLY A 104 -16.84 -16.51 6.43
C GLY A 104 -15.35 -16.16 6.26
N VAL A 105 -14.91 -15.75 5.07
CA VAL A 105 -13.56 -15.19 4.91
C VAL A 105 -13.57 -13.74 5.35
N ASN A 106 -12.88 -13.47 6.46
CA ASN A 106 -12.73 -12.12 6.97
C ASN A 106 -11.88 -11.26 6.03
N LEU A 107 -12.54 -10.59 5.09
CA LEU A 107 -11.92 -9.70 4.09
C LEU A 107 -10.98 -8.65 4.70
N THR A 108 -11.29 -8.20 5.94
CA THR A 108 -10.47 -7.25 6.69
C THR A 108 -9.07 -7.81 6.94
N TRP A 109 -8.96 -9.08 7.36
CA TRP A 109 -7.67 -9.74 7.55
C TRP A 109 -6.91 -9.89 6.24
N VAL A 110 -7.58 -10.27 5.15
CA VAL A 110 -6.91 -10.45 3.86
C VAL A 110 -6.29 -9.15 3.37
N PHE A 111 -7.04 -8.04 3.42
CA PHE A 111 -6.52 -6.72 3.05
C PHE A 111 -5.36 -6.29 3.95
N ALA A 112 -5.51 -6.46 5.27
CA ALA A 112 -4.47 -6.11 6.24
C ALA A 112 -3.17 -6.89 5.98
N ILE A 113 -3.26 -8.19 5.71
CA ILE A 113 -2.09 -9.05 5.39
C ILE A 113 -1.45 -8.63 4.08
N LEU A 114 -2.23 -8.39 3.02
CA LEU A 114 -1.70 -7.93 1.73
C LEU A 114 -0.97 -6.59 1.86
N ASN A 115 -1.54 -5.65 2.62
CA ASN A 115 -0.89 -4.37 2.92
C ASN A 115 0.41 -4.57 3.71
N LEU A 116 0.41 -5.45 4.71
CA LEU A 116 1.60 -5.75 5.51
C LEU A 116 2.72 -6.35 4.66
N LEU A 117 2.40 -7.29 3.77
CA LEU A 117 3.35 -7.86 2.81
C LEU A 117 3.93 -6.77 1.90
N PHE A 118 3.09 -5.87 1.40
CA PHE A 118 3.55 -4.73 0.60
C PHE A 118 4.52 -3.83 1.40
N ILE A 119 4.18 -3.46 2.64
CA ILE A 119 5.05 -2.66 3.53
C ILE A 119 6.40 -3.34 3.77
N ILE A 120 6.39 -4.65 4.07
CA ILE A 120 7.62 -5.40 4.33
C ILE A 120 8.53 -5.44 3.09
N LEU A 121 7.95 -5.55 1.90
CA LEU A 121 8.70 -5.72 0.66
C LEU A 121 9.13 -4.39 0.04
N ILE A 122 8.37 -3.30 0.21
CA ILE A 122 8.58 -2.07 -0.57
C ILE A 122 9.93 -1.41 -0.25
N VAL A 123 10.32 -1.37 1.02
CA VAL A 123 11.58 -0.74 1.45
C VAL A 123 12.79 -1.50 0.91
N PRO A 124 12.99 -2.80 1.17
CA PRO A 124 14.17 -3.53 0.71
C PRO A 124 14.23 -3.62 -0.82
N LEU A 125 13.10 -3.87 -1.51
CA LEU A 125 13.10 -3.97 -2.97
C LEU A 125 13.44 -2.65 -3.63
N SER A 126 12.94 -1.54 -3.09
CA SER A 126 13.28 -0.23 -3.65
C SER A 126 14.71 0.19 -3.33
N ALA A 127 15.21 -0.11 -2.13
CA ALA A 127 16.61 0.13 -1.79
C ALA A 127 17.56 -0.67 -2.70
N TRP A 128 17.21 -1.92 -3.00
CA TRP A 128 17.92 -2.74 -3.97
C TRP A 128 17.82 -2.18 -5.39
N ALA A 129 16.64 -1.76 -5.83
CA ALA A 129 16.42 -1.18 -7.16
C ALA A 129 17.25 0.09 -7.39
N ARG A 130 17.42 0.95 -6.38
CA ARG A 130 18.31 2.13 -6.44
C ARG A 130 19.78 1.79 -6.70
N GLN A 131 20.21 0.56 -6.41
CA GLN A 131 21.59 0.14 -6.67
C GLN A 131 21.82 -0.36 -8.10
N LEU A 132 20.75 -0.64 -8.85
CA LEU A 132 20.87 -1.20 -10.22
C LEU A 132 21.66 -0.30 -11.17
N PRO A 133 21.47 1.04 -11.19
CA PRO A 133 22.23 1.92 -12.07
C PRO A 133 23.74 1.90 -11.77
N TYR A 134 24.14 1.68 -10.52
CA TYR A 134 25.55 1.66 -10.15
C TYR A 134 26.26 0.35 -10.55
N LYS A 135 25.50 -0.74 -10.68
CA LYS A 135 26.06 -2.08 -10.83
C LYS A 135 25.89 -2.66 -12.24
N TRP A 136 24.82 -2.32 -12.97
CA TRP A 136 24.43 -3.06 -14.18
C TRP A 136 24.05 -2.20 -15.39
N LEU A 137 23.60 -0.95 -15.18
CA LEU A 137 23.02 -0.16 -16.27
C LEU A 137 23.98 0.95 -16.73
N PRO A 138 24.26 1.06 -18.04
CA PRO A 138 25.04 2.17 -18.56
C PRO A 138 24.31 3.49 -18.25
N GLN A 139 24.99 4.40 -17.56
CA GLN A 139 24.44 5.72 -17.25
C GLN A 139 24.81 6.71 -18.34
N SER A 140 23.82 7.48 -18.82
CA SER A 140 24.11 8.69 -19.58
C SER A 140 24.82 9.66 -18.64
N VAL A 141 26.12 9.89 -18.84
CA VAL A 141 26.91 10.80 -18.03
C VAL A 141 26.51 12.23 -18.39
N SER A 142 25.38 12.71 -17.88
CA SER A 142 25.09 14.15 -17.86
C SER A 142 25.94 14.78 -16.75
N THR A 143 26.50 15.95 -17.01
CA THR A 143 27.29 16.71 -16.02
C THR A 143 26.49 17.05 -14.76
N THR A 144 25.15 17.02 -14.85
CA THR A 144 24.19 17.14 -13.74
C THR A 144 23.83 15.77 -13.18
N ASN A 145 24.81 15.10 -12.60
CA ASN A 145 24.78 13.69 -12.24
C ASN A 145 24.04 13.40 -10.90
N PHE A 146 22.88 14.01 -10.63
CA PHE A 146 22.19 13.90 -9.32
C PHE A 146 20.66 13.72 -9.37
N GLY A 147 20.08 13.53 -10.56
CA GLY A 147 18.63 13.53 -10.78
C GLY A 147 17.97 12.15 -10.89
N TYR A 148 16.91 12.09 -11.71
CA TYR A 148 16.07 10.90 -11.94
C TYR A 148 16.81 9.63 -12.36
N GLN A 149 18.00 9.76 -12.94
CA GLN A 149 18.83 8.63 -13.39
C GLN A 149 19.13 7.57 -12.29
N PHE A 150 19.07 7.94 -11.00
CA PHE A 150 19.23 7.00 -9.89
C PHE A 150 17.91 6.58 -9.23
N THR A 151 16.83 7.34 -9.44
CA THR A 151 15.55 7.10 -8.78
C THR A 151 14.56 6.36 -9.65
N TRP A 152 14.69 6.41 -10.98
CA TRP A 152 13.77 5.76 -11.91
C TRP A 152 13.59 4.24 -11.67
N PRO A 153 14.61 3.43 -11.31
CA PRO A 153 14.37 2.01 -11.09
C PRO A 153 13.48 1.79 -9.87
N ALA A 154 13.69 2.57 -8.80
CA ALA A 154 12.90 2.50 -7.59
C ALA A 154 11.46 2.98 -7.81
N ILE A 155 11.27 4.04 -8.62
CA ILE A 155 9.94 4.51 -9.05
C ILE A 155 9.20 3.40 -9.80
N ILE A 156 9.86 2.72 -10.75
CA ILE A 156 9.26 1.58 -11.47
C ILE A 156 8.93 0.43 -10.51
N THR A 157 9.85 0.07 -9.61
CA THR A 157 9.63 -1.00 -8.64
C THR A 157 8.41 -0.71 -7.76
N ILE A 158 8.31 0.48 -7.16
CA ILE A 158 7.14 0.86 -6.37
C ILE A 158 5.86 0.83 -7.20
N THR A 159 5.91 1.35 -8.43
CA THR A 159 4.74 1.37 -9.33
C THR A 159 4.23 -0.05 -9.60
N ILE A 160 5.12 -0.98 -9.95
CA ILE A 160 4.77 -2.38 -10.18
C ILE A 160 4.22 -3.02 -8.91
N MET A 161 4.85 -2.79 -7.76
CA MET A 161 4.37 -3.33 -6.48
C MET A 161 2.98 -2.79 -6.11
N ALA A 162 2.73 -1.50 -6.33
CA ALA A 162 1.45 -0.87 -6.05
C ALA A 162 0.35 -1.42 -6.95
N ILE A 163 0.61 -1.54 -8.26
CA ILE A 163 -0.30 -2.20 -9.21
C ILE A 163 -0.59 -3.64 -8.78
N THR A 164 0.44 -4.38 -8.35
CA THR A 164 0.31 -5.76 -7.88
C THR A 164 -0.56 -5.85 -6.63
N LEU A 165 -0.37 -4.95 -5.66
CA LEU A 165 -1.19 -4.88 -4.44
C LEU A 165 -2.66 -4.65 -4.77
N ILE A 166 -2.97 -3.64 -5.59
CA ILE A 166 -4.35 -3.30 -5.97
C ILE A 166 -4.98 -4.45 -6.76
N THR A 167 -4.24 -5.04 -7.70
CA THR A 167 -4.72 -6.19 -8.49
C THR A 167 -5.02 -7.39 -7.61
N ALA A 168 -4.15 -7.72 -6.64
CA ALA A 168 -4.37 -8.81 -5.70
C ALA A 168 -5.64 -8.57 -4.86
N GLN A 169 -5.83 -7.35 -4.35
CA GLN A 169 -7.02 -6.97 -3.60
C GLN A 169 -8.31 -7.10 -4.44
N ILE A 170 -8.31 -6.63 -5.68
CA ILE A 170 -9.44 -6.76 -6.61
C ILE A 170 -9.74 -8.24 -6.89
N ILE A 171 -8.72 -9.05 -7.17
CA ILE A 171 -8.87 -10.50 -7.40
C ILE A 171 -9.49 -11.18 -6.17
N THR A 172 -9.04 -10.85 -4.95
CA THR A 172 -9.65 -11.36 -3.71
C THR A 172 -11.12 -10.99 -3.61
N VAL A 173 -11.49 -9.78 -4.01
CA VAL A 173 -12.90 -9.36 -4.02
C VAL A 173 -13.70 -10.14 -5.06
N LEU A 174 -13.15 -10.37 -6.26
CA LEU A 174 -13.84 -11.02 -7.38
C LEU A 174 -13.92 -12.55 -7.30
N ARG A 175 -12.90 -13.24 -6.78
CA ARG A 175 -12.78 -14.71 -6.83
C ARG A 175 -13.70 -15.49 -5.90
N HIS A 176 -14.46 -14.83 -5.03
CA HIS A 176 -15.37 -15.60 -4.18
C HIS A 176 -16.61 -15.99 -4.98
N PRO A 177 -16.86 -17.30 -5.16
CA PRO A 177 -18.06 -17.76 -5.82
C PRO A 177 -19.26 -17.27 -5.03
N LYS A 178 -20.30 -16.80 -5.72
CA LYS A 178 -21.63 -16.74 -5.09
C LYS A 178 -21.91 -18.18 -4.64
N CYS A 179 -22.17 -18.42 -3.36
CA CYS A 179 -22.83 -19.66 -2.96
C CYS A 179 -24.05 -19.79 -3.88
N SER A 180 -24.03 -20.80 -4.74
CA SER A 180 -25.19 -21.15 -5.54
C SER A 180 -26.29 -21.49 -4.53
N ASP A 181 -27.38 -20.72 -4.59
CA ASP A 181 -28.59 -21.01 -3.83
C ASP A 181 -29.14 -22.36 -4.35
N GLU A 182 -28.68 -23.47 -3.75
CA GLU A 182 -29.26 -24.81 -3.87
C GLU A 182 -30.16 -25.10 -2.66
#